data_AF-A0A4V2QAW3-F1
#
_entry.id   AF-A0A4V2QAW3-F1
#
_cell.length_a   1.000
_cell.length_b   1.000
_cell.length_c   1.000
_cell.angle_alpha   90.00
_cell.angle_beta   90.00
_cell.angle_gamma   90.00
#
_symmetry.space_group_name_H-M   'P 1'
#
loop_
_entity.id
_entity.type
_entity.pdbx_description
1 polymer ?
#
loop_
_entity_poly.entity_id
_entity_poly.type
_entity_poly.pdbx_seq_one_letter_code
_entity_poly.pdbx_strand_id
1 'polypeptide(L)'
;MAEIKWMLYPVCNNKTLLKIREDTILEKFPLPADTSVEVENLEVFQEKLKDLSIIFPVTQIGGNWVSEFGDSEGNHIELTAPVSLRQTGI
;
A
#
# COMPACT_ATOMS: atom_id res chain seq x y z
N MET A 1 2.82 24.30 19.62
CA MET A 1 2.00 23.11 19.31
C MET A 1 1.83 23.11 17.81
N ALA A 2 2.32 22.09 17.10
CA ALA A 2 2.26 22.07 15.64
C ALA A 2 0.84 21.77 15.18
N GLU A 3 0.32 22.59 14.27
CA GLU A 3 -1.01 22.41 13.69
C GLU A 3 -1.01 21.22 12.72
N ILE A 4 -2.17 20.56 12.64
CA ILE A 4 -2.34 19.33 11.89
C ILE A 4 -3.28 19.59 10.73
N LYS A 5 -2.82 19.24 9.53
CA LYS A 5 -3.58 19.34 8.29
C LYS A 5 -3.91 17.94 7.76
N TRP A 6 -5.16 17.75 7.37
CA TRP A 6 -5.60 16.52 6.70
C TRP A 6 -5.52 16.71 5.19
N MET A 7 -4.96 15.72 4.49
CA MET A 7 -4.84 15.69 3.03
C MET A 7 -5.40 14.37 2.49
N LEU A 8 -6.13 14.40 1.37
CA LEU A 8 -6.56 13.20 0.66
C LEU A 8 -5.38 12.59 -0.11
N TYR A 9 -5.20 11.28 0.00
CA TYR A 9 -4.12 10.56 -0.70
C TYR A 9 -4.41 10.47 -2.21
N PRO A 10 -3.60 11.13 -3.07
CA PRO A 10 -3.92 11.25 -4.49
C PRO A 10 -3.79 9.92 -5.26
N VAL A 11 -3.01 8.96 -4.76
CA VAL A 11 -2.72 7.69 -5.47
C VAL A 11 -3.81 6.62 -5.23
N CYS A 12 -4.57 6.71 -4.14
CA CYS A 12 -5.58 5.70 -3.78
C CYS A 12 -7.02 6.16 -4.09
N ASN A 13 -7.21 6.95 -5.16
CA ASN A 13 -8.53 7.45 -5.56
C ASN A 13 -9.27 8.17 -4.40
N ASN A 14 -8.52 8.93 -3.59
CA ASN A 14 -9.00 9.70 -2.41
C ASN A 14 -9.63 8.88 -1.27
N LYS A 15 -9.37 7.57 -1.17
CA LYS A 15 -9.95 6.73 -0.12
C LYS A 15 -9.25 6.84 1.24
N THR A 16 -8.03 7.38 1.27
CA THR A 16 -7.21 7.47 2.48
C THR A 16 -6.92 8.93 2.83
N LEU A 17 -7.12 9.31 4.10
CA LEU A 17 -6.78 10.63 4.65
C LEU A 17 -5.44 10.55 5.37
N LEU A 18 -4.46 11.33 4.91
CA LEU A 18 -3.19 11.49 5.60
C LEU A 18 -3.23 12.65 6.57
N LYS A 19 -2.71 12.38 7.76
CA LYS A 19 -2.51 13.37 8.82
C LYS A 19 -1.09 13.91 8.70
N ILE A 20 -0.94 15.12 8.17
CA ILE A 20 0.34 15.79 7.95
C ILE A 20 0.48 16.90 9.01
N ARG A 21 1.66 17.01 9.63
CA ARG A 21 1.99 18.17 10.46
C ARG A 21 2.39 19.33 9.54
N GLU A 22 2.02 20.56 9.90
CA GLU A 22 2.32 21.72 9.04
C GLU A 22 3.84 21.93 8.81
N ASP A 23 4.67 21.53 9.77
CA ASP A 23 6.13 21.57 9.67
C ASP A 23 6.75 20.48 8.77
N THR A 24 5.93 19.58 8.21
CA THR A 24 6.39 18.52 7.31
C THR A 24 6.56 19.07 5.89
N ILE A 25 7.80 19.20 5.43
CA ILE A 25 8.13 19.47 4.02
C ILE A 25 8.11 18.14 3.26
N LEU A 26 7.18 18.02 2.32
CA LEU A 26 7.05 16.85 1.46
C LEU A 26 7.83 17.06 0.16
N GLU A 27 9.11 16.67 0.13
CA GLU A 27 9.96 16.87 -1.05
C GLU A 27 9.72 15.85 -2.18
N LYS A 28 9.08 14.70 -1.88
CA LYS A 28 8.68 13.65 -2.86
C LYS A 28 7.38 12.97 -2.43
N PHE A 29 6.27 13.73 -2.48
CA PHE A 29 4.95 13.23 -2.13
C PHE A 29 3.93 13.46 -3.26
N PRO A 30 3.10 12.46 -3.59
CA PRO A 30 3.16 11.08 -3.10
C PRO A 30 4.51 10.43 -3.48
N LEU A 31 4.92 9.40 -2.72
CA LEU A 31 6.01 8.54 -3.18
C LEU A 31 5.69 8.14 -4.63
N PRO A 32 6.69 8.07 -5.51
CA PRO A 32 6.46 7.74 -6.90
C PRO A 32 5.59 6.48 -6.98
N ALA A 33 4.44 6.59 -7.63
CA ALA A 33 3.54 5.49 -7.95
C ALA A 33 4.15 4.55 -9.00
N ASP A 34 5.47 4.52 -9.11
CA ASP A 34 6.21 3.83 -10.15
C ASP A 34 6.43 2.34 -9.81
N THR A 35 6.13 1.90 -8.58
CA THR A 35 6.28 0.48 -8.21
C THR A 35 5.19 -0.01 -7.26
N SER A 36 3.93 0.24 -7.62
CA SER A 36 2.77 -0.45 -7.06
C SER A 36 2.27 -1.49 -8.07
N VAL A 37 2.33 -2.76 -7.71
CA VAL A 37 1.86 -3.88 -8.53
C VAL A 37 0.51 -4.34 -8.00
N GLU A 38 -0.54 -4.22 -8.81
CA GLU A 38 -1.84 -4.84 -8.51
C GLU A 38 -1.90 -6.22 -9.15
N VAL A 39 -2.41 -7.20 -8.42
CA VAL A 39 -2.68 -8.55 -8.93
C VAL A 39 -4.14 -8.90 -8.79
N GLU A 40 -4.59 -9.79 -9.67
CA GLU A 40 -6.00 -10.15 -9.81
C GLU A 40 -6.62 -10.79 -8.56
N ASN A 41 -5.88 -11.64 -7.84
CA ASN A 41 -6.41 -12.44 -6.74
C ASN A 41 -5.37 -12.67 -5.64
N LEU A 42 -5.85 -13.03 -4.44
CA LEU A 42 -5.00 -13.39 -3.30
C LEU A 42 -4.04 -14.55 -3.59
N GLU A 43 -4.40 -15.49 -4.46
CA GLU A 43 -3.53 -16.61 -4.84
C GLU A 43 -2.24 -16.12 -5.52
N VAL A 44 -2.38 -15.30 -6.57
CA VAL A 44 -1.23 -14.69 -7.27
C VAL A 44 -0.43 -13.78 -6.35
N PHE A 45 -1.12 -13.09 -5.43
CA PHE A 45 -0.52 -12.24 -4.43
C PHE A 45 0.41 -13.02 -3.51
N GLN A 46 -0.07 -14.11 -2.91
CA GLN A 46 0.73 -14.95 -2.01
C GLN A 46 1.86 -15.65 -2.74
N GLU A 47 1.63 -16.14 -3.96
CA GLU A 47 2.66 -16.79 -4.78
C GLU A 47 3.83 -15.84 -5.08
N LYS A 48 3.55 -14.58 -5.43
CA LYS A 48 4.61 -13.59 -5.66
C LYS A 48 5.42 -13.30 -4.41
N LEU A 49 4.77 -13.22 -3.25
CA LEU A 49 5.42 -12.88 -1.99
C LEU A 49 6.28 -14.01 -1.39
N LYS A 50 6.12 -15.26 -1.82
CA LYS A 50 6.85 -16.42 -1.26
C LYS A 50 8.37 -16.29 -1.37
N ASP A 51 8.85 -15.71 -2.47
CA ASP A 51 10.28 -15.60 -2.77
C ASP A 51 10.82 -14.17 -2.57
N LEU A 52 10.03 -13.28 -1.96
CA LEU A 52 10.36 -11.87 -1.81
C LEU A 52 10.64 -11.50 -0.35
N SER A 53 11.51 -10.50 -0.15
CA SER A 53 11.84 -10.00 1.18
C SER A 53 10.72 -9.07 1.67
N ILE A 54 9.86 -9.58 2.54
CA ILE A 54 8.71 -8.83 3.06
C ILE A 54 9.18 -7.75 4.03
N ILE A 55 8.91 -6.49 3.68
CA ILE A 55 9.19 -5.30 4.49
C ILE A 55 7.93 -4.90 5.28
N PHE A 56 6.76 -4.98 4.64
CA PHE A 56 5.47 -4.79 5.27
C PHE A 56 4.62 -6.06 5.11
N PRO A 57 4.14 -6.66 6.22
CA PRO A 57 3.42 -7.92 6.17
C PRO A 57 2.10 -7.77 5.41
N VAL A 58 1.62 -8.90 4.87
CA VAL A 58 0.31 -8.98 4.21
C VAL A 58 -0.78 -8.52 5.16
N THR A 59 -1.37 -7.37 4.86
CA THR A 59 -2.37 -6.70 5.69
C THR A 59 -3.60 -6.39 4.85
N GLN A 60 -4.77 -6.71 5.37
CA GLN A 60 -6.03 -6.30 4.75
C GLN A 60 -6.32 -4.84 5.10
N ILE A 61 -6.38 -3.99 4.09
CA ILE A 61 -6.70 -2.56 4.23
C ILE A 61 -7.93 -2.27 3.38
N GLY A 62 -9.08 -2.11 4.04
CA GLY A 62 -10.37 -1.93 3.38
C GLY A 62 -10.74 -3.14 2.52
N GLY A 63 -10.94 -2.90 1.22
CA GLY A 63 -11.31 -3.92 0.23
C GLY A 63 -10.13 -4.62 -0.44
N ASN A 64 -8.89 -4.34 -0.04
CA ASN A 64 -7.68 -4.87 -0.68
C ASN A 64 -6.72 -5.52 0.34
N TRP A 65 -5.98 -6.51 -0.11
CA TRP A 65 -4.74 -6.98 0.52
C TRP A 65 -3.58 -6.09 0.08
N VAL A 66 -2.73 -5.69 1.02
CA VAL A 66 -1.58 -4.82 0.79
C VAL A 66 -0.35 -5.43 1.47
N SER A 67 0.79 -5.45 0.78
CA SER A 67 2.08 -5.88 1.32
C SER A 67 3.20 -5.08 0.65
N GLU A 68 4.32 -4.88 1.32
CA GLU A 68 5.50 -4.23 0.74
C GLU A 68 6.67 -5.21 0.79
N PHE A 69 7.43 -5.28 -0.29
CA PHE A 69 8.62 -6.12 -0.37
C PHE A 69 9.80 -5.36 -0.97
N GLY A 70 11.01 -5.77 -0.56
CA GLY A 70 12.26 -5.25 -1.05
C GLY A 70 12.75 -6.03 -2.26
N ASP A 71 13.23 -5.34 -3.30
CA ASP A 71 13.99 -5.97 -4.39
C ASP A 71 15.49 -6.06 -4.06
N SER A 72 16.28 -6.71 -4.93
CA SER A 72 17.74 -6.81 -4.83
C SER A 72 18.50 -5.48 -4.79
N GLU A 73 17.94 -4.41 -5.36
CA GLU A 73 18.48 -3.05 -5.34
C GLU A 73 18.07 -2.28 -4.06
N GLY A 74 17.23 -2.87 -3.21
CA GLY A 74 16.74 -2.26 -1.98
C GLY A 74 15.59 -1.28 -2.18
N ASN A 75 14.90 -1.33 -3.33
CA ASN A 75 13.68 -0.54 -3.54
C ASN A 75 12.51 -1.19 -2.81
N HIS A 76 11.59 -0.34 -2.34
CA HIS A 76 10.35 -0.74 -1.68
C HIS A 76 9.23 -0.83 -2.72
N ILE A 77 8.69 -2.03 -2.93
CA ILE A 77 7.66 -2.30 -3.91
C ILE A 77 6.36 -2.67 -3.20
N GLU A 78 5.28 -1.96 -3.52
CA GLU A 78 3.95 -2.24 -2.99
C GLU A 78 3.26 -3.29 -3.87
N LEU A 79 2.71 -4.34 -3.24
CA LEU A 79 1.82 -5.31 -3.87
C LEU A 79 0.42 -5.12 -3.32
N THR A 80 -0.58 -5.09 -4.20
CA THR A 80 -1.99 -5.03 -3.81
C THR A 80 -2.83 -6.08 -4.53
N ALA A 81 -3.88 -6.59 -3.89
CA ALA A 81 -4.87 -7.46 -4.52
C ALA A 81 -6.27 -7.16 -3.99
N PRO A 82 -7.32 -7.20 -4.81
CA PRO A 82 -8.68 -7.05 -4.32
C PRO A 82 -9.03 -8.25 -3.42
N VAL A 83 -9.73 -7.96 -2.32
CA VAL A 83 -10.37 -9.00 -1.51
C VAL A 83 -11.54 -9.53 -2.33
N SER A 84 -11.37 -10.69 -2.97
CA SER A 84 -12.48 -11.37 -3.63
C SER A 84 -13.62 -11.55 -2.63
N LEU A 85 -14.80 -10.99 -2.94
CA LEU A 85 -16.03 -10.99 -2.12
C LEU A 85 -16.65 -12.39 -1.88
N ARG A 86 -15.85 -13.47 -1.91
CA ARG A 86 -16.28 -14.86 -1.74
C ARG A 86 -15.65 -15.54 -0.53
N GLN A 87 -15.39 -14.80 0.53
CA GLN A 87 -15.16 -15.36 1.86
C GLN A 87 -16.02 -14.66 2.92
N THR A 88 -17.33 -14.57 2.68
CA THR A 88 -18.31 -14.56 3.77
C THR A 88 -19.16 -15.81 3.61
N GLY A 89 -18.62 -16.92 4.09
CA GLY A 89 -19.28 -18.22 4.06
C GLY A 89 -19.14 -18.88 5.41
N ILE A 90 -19.69 -18.26 6.46
CA ILE A 90 -20.35 -18.86 7.64
C ILE A 90 -20.93 -17.76 8.52
#